data_AF-A0A4T2A1V6-F1
#
_entry.id   AF-A0A4T2A1V6-F1
#
_cell.length_a   1.000
_cell.length_b   1.000
_cell.length_c   1.000
_cell.angle_alpha   90.00
_cell.angle_beta   90.00
_cell.angle_gamma   90.00
#
_symmetry.space_group_name_H-M   'P 1'
#
loop_
_entity.id
_entity.type
_entity.pdbx_description
1 polymer ?
#
loop_
_entity_poly.entity_id
_entity_poly.type
_entity_poly.pdbx_seq_one_letter_code
_entity_poly.pdbx_strand_id
1 'polypeptide(L)'
;MEISGSAFNSGISTIQAGQRRVDQAASAIASNAVTQPQQPTSTPPANQVNAAPNAAEQTRPDLAESLVALRVGQNEAQAGAKVVKTADEVLGTLIDTTA
;
A
#
# COMPACT_ATOMS: atom_id res chain seq x y z
N MET A 1 -32.92 2.39 -5.31
CA MET A 1 -31.86 1.59 -5.97
C MET A 1 -30.61 2.40 -6.36
N GLU A 2 -30.66 3.73 -6.49
CA GLU A 2 -29.49 4.57 -6.83
C GLU A 2 -28.30 4.45 -5.85
N ILE A 3 -28.57 4.31 -4.55
CA ILE A 3 -27.53 4.29 -3.51
C ILE A 3 -26.66 3.03 -3.57
N SER A 4 -27.23 1.86 -3.95
CA SER A 4 -26.43 0.63 -4.05
C SER A 4 -25.54 0.64 -5.31
N GLY A 5 -26.06 1.18 -6.43
CA GLY A 5 -25.27 1.37 -7.64
C GLY A 5 -24.12 2.36 -7.47
N SER A 6 -24.33 3.45 -6.72
CA SER A 6 -23.28 4.43 -6.43
C SER A 6 -22.25 3.90 -5.42
N ALA A 7 -22.67 3.11 -4.42
CA ALA A 7 -21.76 2.46 -3.47
C ALA A 7 -20.87 1.41 -4.14
N PHE A 8 -21.44 0.58 -5.02
CA PHE A 8 -20.68 -0.42 -5.79
C PHE A 8 -19.62 0.26 -6.68
N ASN A 9 -20.00 1.27 -7.45
CA ASN A 9 -19.07 2.00 -8.32
C ASN A 9 -17.97 2.72 -7.53
N SER A 10 -18.33 3.29 -6.38
CA SER A 10 -17.36 3.90 -5.46
C SER A 10 -16.38 2.86 -4.90
N GLY A 11 -16.87 1.69 -4.49
CA GLY A 11 -16.03 0.60 -3.99
C GLY A 11 -15.04 0.08 -5.05
N ILE A 12 -15.48 -0.11 -6.30
CA ILE A 12 -14.60 -0.48 -7.42
C ILE A 12 -13.55 0.60 -7.68
N SER A 13 -13.95 1.87 -7.67
CA SER A 13 -13.03 2.99 -7.84
C SER A 13 -11.97 3.05 -6.74
N THR A 14 -12.36 2.78 -5.48
CA THR A 14 -11.44 2.68 -4.35
C THR A 14 -10.48 1.49 -4.48
N ILE A 15 -10.95 0.34 -4.96
CA ILE A 15 -10.09 -0.83 -5.23
C ILE A 15 -9.03 -0.48 -6.28
N GLN A 16 -9.43 0.15 -7.39
CA GLN A 16 -8.50 0.56 -8.43
C GLN A 16 -7.49 1.61 -7.95
N ALA A 17 -7.93 2.56 -7.11
CA ALA A 17 -7.03 3.53 -6.50
C ALA A 17 -6.03 2.87 -5.55
N GLY A 18 -6.49 1.94 -4.70
CA GLY A 18 -5.65 1.17 -3.78
C GLY A 18 -4.64 0.30 -4.52
N GLN A 19 -5.05 -0.37 -5.60
CA GLN A 19 -4.15 -1.16 -6.46
C GLN A 19 -3.00 -0.30 -7.01
N ARG A 20 -3.31 0.83 -7.64
CA ARG A 20 -2.27 1.75 -8.17
C ARG A 20 -1.30 2.22 -7.09
N ARG A 21 -1.80 2.51 -5.89
CA ARG A 21 -0.97 2.95 -4.76
C ARG A 21 -0.07 1.82 -4.25
N VAL A 22 -0.59 0.60 -4.17
CA VAL A 22 0.18 -0.60 -3.82
C VAL A 22 1.30 -0.85 -4.83
N ASP A 23 1.02 -0.76 -6.13
CA ASP A 23 2.02 -0.96 -7.19
C ASP A 23 3.16 0.06 -7.12
N GLN A 24 2.83 1.34 -6.93
CA GLN A 24 3.82 2.41 -6.77
C GLN A 24 4.71 2.19 -5.53
N ALA A 25 4.08 1.88 -4.40
CA ALA A 25 4.80 1.63 -3.15
C ALA A 25 5.69 0.37 -3.24
N ALA A 26 5.20 -0.70 -3.87
CA ALA A 26 5.97 -1.91 -4.10
C ALA A 26 7.20 -1.65 -4.97
N SER A 27 7.08 -0.83 -6.02
CA SER A 27 8.21 -0.42 -6.85
C SER A 27 9.25 0.37 -6.06
N ALA A 28 8.83 1.29 -5.19
CA ALA A 28 9.73 2.07 -4.33
C ALA A 28 10.43 1.21 -3.27
N ILE A 29 9.75 0.21 -2.72
CA ILE A 29 10.36 -0.76 -1.80
C ILE A 29 11.39 -1.62 -2.55
N ALA A 30 11.05 -2.11 -3.75
CA ALA A 30 11.94 -2.94 -4.54
C ALA A 30 13.21 -2.19 -4.96
N SER A 31 13.11 -0.92 -5.38
CA SER A 31 14.28 -0.10 -5.70
C SER A 31 15.16 0.14 -4.46
N ASN A 32 14.56 0.43 -3.30
CA ASN A 32 15.29 0.59 -2.04
C ASN A 32 15.95 -0.70 -1.54
N ALA A 33 15.33 -1.86 -1.77
CA ALA A 33 15.89 -3.16 -1.42
C ALA A 33 17.12 -3.53 -2.26
N VAL A 34 17.13 -3.17 -3.55
CA VAL A 34 18.28 -3.41 -4.44
C VAL A 34 19.46 -2.47 -4.13
N THR A 35 19.17 -1.26 -3.63
CA THR A 35 20.21 -0.25 -3.29
C THR A 35 20.88 -0.52 -1.93
N GLN A 36 20.39 -1.48 -1.13
CA GLN A 36 21.05 -2.01 0.07
C GLN A 36 21.73 -3.34 -0.24
N PRO A 37 22.98 -3.38 -0.77
CA PRO A 37 23.81 -4.53 -0.51
C PRO A 37 23.95 -4.62 1.02
N GLN A 38 23.46 -5.71 1.60
CA GLN A 38 23.69 -6.05 2.99
C GLN A 38 25.17 -5.86 3.27
N GLN A 39 25.54 -4.81 4.00
CA GLN A 39 26.89 -4.66 4.51
C GLN A 39 26.96 -5.63 5.69
N PRO A 40 27.64 -6.79 5.56
CA PRO A 40 27.91 -7.61 6.73
C PRO A 40 28.64 -6.71 7.72
N THR A 41 28.06 -6.56 8.91
CA THR A 41 28.73 -5.99 10.07
C THR A 41 29.91 -6.89 10.43
N SER A 42 31.03 -6.72 9.75
CA SER A 42 32.32 -7.30 10.10
C SER A 42 33.29 -6.13 10.30
N THR A 43 33.48 -5.81 11.58
CA THR A 43 34.72 -5.30 12.23
C THR A 43 35.50 -4.16 11.54
N PRO A 44 35.64 -2.98 12.16
CA PRO A 44 36.48 -1.91 11.61
C PRO A 44 37.98 -2.19 11.82
N PRO A 45 38.85 -2.10 10.80
CA PRO A 45 40.19 -1.59 10.99
C PRO A 45 40.13 -0.06 11.05
N ALA A 46 40.74 0.51 12.09
CA ALA A 46 40.92 1.95 12.24
C ALA A 46 41.61 2.56 11.01
N ASN A 47 41.26 3.82 10.69
CA ASN A 47 41.75 4.65 9.58
C ASN A 47 41.09 4.49 8.21
N GLN A 48 39.79 4.74 8.11
CA GLN A 48 39.24 5.35 6.89
C GLN A 48 38.28 6.49 7.27
N VAL A 49 38.69 7.71 6.93
CA VAL A 49 37.86 8.93 6.97
C VAL A 49 36.78 8.77 5.90
N ASN A 50 35.71 8.04 6.21
CA ASN A 50 34.61 7.78 5.28
C ASN A 50 33.58 8.90 5.39
N ALA A 51 33.70 9.91 4.52
CA ALA A 51 32.65 10.88 4.31
C ALA A 51 31.45 10.19 3.62
N ALA A 52 30.43 9.79 4.40
CA ALA A 52 29.00 9.87 4.08
C ALA A 52 28.12 9.07 5.09
N PRO A 53 27.71 9.65 6.22
CA PRO A 53 26.60 9.13 7.03
C PRO A 53 25.21 9.44 6.41
N ASN A 54 25.13 10.53 5.63
CA ASN A 54 23.85 11.13 5.22
C ASN A 54 23.00 10.24 4.29
N ALA A 55 23.62 9.46 3.39
CA ALA A 55 22.87 8.65 2.42
C ALA A 55 22.09 7.50 3.08
N ALA A 56 22.69 6.84 4.08
CA ALA A 56 22.04 5.73 4.80
C ALA A 56 20.89 6.19 5.72
N GLU A 57 21.01 7.39 6.29
CA GLU A 57 19.94 8.00 7.10
C GLU A 57 18.79 8.55 6.26
N GLN A 58 19.01 8.90 4.98
CA GLN A 58 17.96 9.34 4.05
C GLN A 58 17.18 8.18 3.40
N THR A 59 17.82 7.03 3.16
CA THR A 59 17.16 5.84 2.57
C THR A 59 16.20 5.15 3.54
N ARG A 60 16.48 5.16 4.85
CA ARG A 60 15.63 4.55 5.89
C ARG A 60 14.24 5.19 6.02
N PRO A 61 14.08 6.53 6.12
CA PRO A 61 12.77 7.17 6.18
C PRO A 61 11.98 6.98 4.88
N ASP A 62 12.64 6.93 3.72
CA ASP A 62 11.99 6.69 2.42
C ASP A 62 11.39 5.28 2.31
N LEU A 63 12.09 4.25 2.80
CA LEU A 63 11.57 2.88 2.87
C LEU A 63 10.40 2.77 3.86
N ALA A 64 10.50 3.39 5.04
CA ALA A 64 9.43 3.39 6.03
C ALA A 64 8.15 4.05 5.46
N GLU A 65 8.30 5.19 4.79
CA GLU A 65 7.21 5.87 4.09
C GLU A 65 6.59 4.98 3.01
N SER A 66 7.42 4.31 2.20
CA SER A 66 6.95 3.39 1.16
C SER A 66 6.17 2.19 1.74
N LEU A 67 6.60 1.64 2.86
CA LEU A 67 5.88 0.56 3.56
C LEU A 67 4.53 1.03 4.14
N VAL A 68 4.48 2.25 4.66
CA VAL A 68 3.22 2.86 5.13
C VAL A 68 2.28 3.09 3.94
N ALA A 69 2.77 3.66 2.84
CA ALA A 69 1.98 3.87 1.63
C ALA A 69 1.41 2.56 1.05
N LEU A 70 2.21 1.49 1.05
CA LEU A 70 1.76 0.14 0.69
C LEU A 70 0.60 -0.32 1.57
N ARG A 71 0.73 -0.16 2.89
CA ARG A 71 -0.30 -0.55 3.86
C ARG A 71 -1.56 0.28 3.73
N VAL A 72 -1.44 1.58 3.44
CA VAL A 72 -2.58 2.46 3.17
C VAL A 72 -3.32 1.99 1.92
N GLY A 73 -2.63 1.77 0.80
CA GLY A 73 -3.25 1.27 -0.42
C GLY A 73 -3.94 -0.09 -0.24
N GLN A 74 -3.34 -0.99 0.54
CA GLN A 74 -3.97 -2.26 0.90
C GLN A 74 -5.27 -2.07 1.71
N ASN A 75 -5.27 -1.17 2.70
CA ASN A 75 -6.47 -0.89 3.50
C ASN A 75 -7.57 -0.26 2.66
N GLU A 76 -7.23 0.65 1.73
CA GLU A 76 -8.20 1.24 0.81
C GLU A 76 -8.82 0.20 -0.10
N ALA A 77 -8.02 -0.70 -0.68
CA ALA A 77 -8.53 -1.80 -1.48
C ALA A 77 -9.45 -2.72 -0.66
N GLN A 78 -9.08 -3.03 0.59
CA GLN A 78 -9.91 -3.81 1.50
C GLN A 78 -11.21 -3.09 1.88
N ALA A 79 -11.17 -1.78 2.09
CA ALA A 79 -12.34 -0.97 2.37
C ALA A 79 -13.30 -0.95 1.17
N GLY A 80 -12.77 -0.73 -0.05
CA GLY A 80 -13.55 -0.80 -1.28
C GLY A 80 -14.22 -2.18 -1.47
N ALA A 81 -13.49 -3.27 -1.19
CA ALA A 81 -14.04 -4.62 -1.23
C ALA A 81 -15.19 -4.83 -0.23
N LYS A 82 -15.06 -4.28 0.99
CA LYS A 82 -16.16 -4.32 1.98
C LYS A 82 -17.37 -3.53 1.50
N VAL A 83 -17.19 -2.35 0.92
CA VAL A 83 -18.28 -1.53 0.37
C VAL A 83 -19.01 -2.28 -0.74
N VAL A 84 -18.28 -2.88 -1.68
CA VAL A 84 -18.85 -3.72 -2.75
C VAL A 84 -19.66 -4.88 -2.17
N LYS A 85 -19.11 -5.59 -1.17
CA LYS A 85 -19.81 -6.69 -0.51
C LYS A 85 -21.09 -6.23 0.18
N THR A 86 -21.05 -5.12 0.90
CA THR A 86 -22.26 -4.58 1.55
C THR A 86 -23.32 -4.12 0.55
N ALA A 87 -22.90 -3.57 -0.59
CA ALA A 87 -23.82 -3.19 -1.66
C ALA A 87 -24.54 -4.42 -2.25
N ASP A 88 -23.81 -5.53 -2.42
CA ASP A 88 -24.36 -6.82 -2.87
C ASP A 88 -25.32 -7.44 -1.83
N GLU A 89 -24.95 -7.46 -0.55
CA GLU A 89 -25.82 -7.92 0.54
C GLU A 89 -27.11 -7.09 0.65
N VAL A 90 -27.02 -5.76 0.54
CA VAL A 90 -28.21 -4.88 0.53
C VAL A 90 -29.06 -5.12 -0.72
N LEU A 91 -28.47 -5.37 -1.88
CA LEU A 91 -29.23 -5.71 -3.09
C LEU A 91 -29.95 -7.05 -2.94
N GLY A 92 -29.28 -8.08 -2.41
CA GLY A 92 -29.87 -9.39 -2.15
C GLY A 92 -31.04 -9.33 -1.17
N THR A 93 -30.87 -8.62 -0.05
CA THR A 93 -31.96 -8.45 0.95
C THR A 93 -33.16 -7.67 0.40
N LEU A 94 -32.95 -6.71 -0.51
CA LEU A 94 -34.05 -6.01 -1.18
C LEU A 94 -34.81 -6.94 -2.14
N ILE A 95 -34.12 -7.83 -2.87
CA ILE A 95 -34.76 -8.82 -3.75
C ILE A 95 -35.65 -9.76 -2.93
N ASP A 96 -35.11 -10.32 -1.83
CA ASP A 96 -35.83 -11.29 -0.98
C ASP A 96 -37.07 -10.68 -0.31
N THR A 97 -37.07 -9.37 -0.01
CA THR A 97 -38.21 -8.69 0.60
C THR A 97 -39.31 -8.33 -0.42
N THR A 98 -38.97 -8.29 -1.72
CA THR A 98 -39.93 -7.99 -2.79
C THR A 98 -40.55 -9.23 -3.46
N ALA A 99 -40.10 -10.43 -3.08
CA ALA A 99 -40.57 -11.72 -3.60
C ALA A 99 -41.78 -12.28 -2.83
#